data_AF-A0A7C3SXN3-F1
#
_entry.id   AF-A0A7C3SXN3-F1
#
_cell.length_a   1.000
_cell.length_b   1.000
_cell.length_c   1.000
_cell.angle_alpha   90.00
_cell.angle_beta   90.00
_cell.angle_gamma   90.00
#
_symmetry.space_group_name_H-M   'P 1'
#
loop_
_entity.id
_entity.type
_entity.pdbx_description
1 polymer ?
#
loop_
_entity_poly.entity_id
_entity_poly.type
_entity_poly.pdbx_seq_one_letter_code
_entity_poly.pdbx_strand_id
1 'polypeptide(L)'
;VPHATYVKKVEILEDGKRARVGRELEGGLLEFLEIELPCVLGIQTGINEPRYASFKGIKQAAKKEIAIKSAADLGLDPSEVGEAGSWAVLEKFTPPVVGEMAEILEGDPEETAAKLAAILKEKGLV
;
A
#
# COMPACT_ATOMS: atom_id res chain seq x y z
N VAL A 1 -0.77 -5.93 -19.79
CA VAL A 1 -2.07 -5.24 -19.65
C VAL A 1 -1.83 -3.80 -19.23
N PRO A 2 -2.67 -2.84 -19.66
CA PRO A 2 -2.63 -1.47 -19.12
C PRO A 2 -2.66 -1.52 -17.60
N HIS A 3 -1.86 -0.70 -16.93
CA HIS A 3 -1.81 -0.68 -15.48
C HIS A 3 -1.54 0.71 -14.90
N ALA A 4 -1.96 0.90 -13.65
CA ALA A 4 -1.66 2.07 -12.84
C ALA A 4 -1.43 1.67 -11.38
N THR A 5 -0.46 2.30 -10.72
CA THR A 5 -0.12 2.09 -9.30
C THR A 5 -0.44 3.35 -8.49
N TYR A 6 -0.50 3.25 -7.16
CA TYR A 6 -0.81 4.36 -6.25
C TYR A 6 -2.20 4.98 -6.50
N VAL A 7 -3.17 4.14 -6.87
CA VAL A 7 -4.51 4.60 -7.27
C VAL A 7 -5.35 4.94 -6.04
N LYS A 8 -5.79 6.21 -5.96
CA LYS A 8 -6.64 6.79 -4.91
C LYS A 8 -8.05 7.14 -5.38
N LYS A 9 -8.33 7.10 -6.69
CA LYS A 9 -9.66 7.32 -7.25
C LYS A 9 -9.83 6.53 -8.54
N VAL A 10 -11.01 5.97 -8.76
CA VAL A 10 -11.37 5.25 -9.99
C VAL A 10 -12.78 5.65 -10.38
N GLU A 11 -12.96 6.00 -11.65
CA GLU A 11 -14.25 6.32 -12.27
C GLU A 11 -14.32 5.61 -13.62
N ILE A 12 -15.30 4.73 -13.81
CA ILE A 12 -15.51 4.08 -15.11
C ILE A 12 -16.21 5.08 -16.03
N LEU A 13 -15.66 5.31 -17.22
CA LEU A 13 -16.25 6.24 -18.18
C LEU A 13 -17.51 5.66 -18.82
N GLU A 14 -18.38 6.52 -19.35
CA GLU A 14 -19.67 6.14 -19.95
C GLU A 14 -19.54 5.12 -21.09
N ASP A 15 -18.41 5.13 -21.79
CA ASP A 15 -18.12 4.18 -22.87
C ASP A 15 -17.91 2.74 -22.37
N GLY A 16 -17.71 2.54 -21.05
CA GLY A 16 -17.43 1.26 -20.42
C GLY A 16 -16.11 0.62 -20.87
N LYS A 17 -15.31 1.32 -21.65
CA LYS A 17 -14.05 0.86 -22.25
C LYS A 17 -12.84 1.50 -21.59
N ARG A 18 -13.04 2.63 -20.90
CA ARG A 18 -11.99 3.35 -20.19
C ARG A 18 -12.37 3.62 -18.76
N ALA A 19 -11.36 3.80 -17.93
CA ALA A 19 -11.48 4.33 -16.59
C ALA A 19 -10.63 5.59 -16.45
N ARG A 20 -11.14 6.60 -15.75
CA ARG A 20 -10.34 7.71 -15.24
C ARG A 20 -9.83 7.32 -13.86
N VAL A 21 -8.51 7.29 -13.71
CA VAL A 21 -7.85 6.94 -12.43
C VAL A 21 -7.08 8.14 -11.90
N GLY A 22 -7.20 8.37 -10.60
CA GLY A 22 -6.42 9.36 -9.86
C GLY A 22 -5.32 8.67 -9.08
N ARG A 23 -4.06 8.99 -9.38
CA ARG A 23 -2.87 8.45 -8.71
C ARG A 23 -2.27 9.50 -7.78
N GLU A 24 -1.85 9.05 -6.61
CA GLU A 24 -1.14 9.90 -5.65
C GLU A 24 0.35 9.97 -6.02
N LEU A 25 0.85 11.20 -6.10
CA LEU A 25 2.26 11.51 -6.23
C LEU A 25 2.79 12.09 -4.91
N GLU A 26 4.09 12.33 -4.88
CA GLU A 26 4.75 12.98 -3.75
C GLU A 26 4.12 14.34 -3.43
N GLY A 27 4.14 14.71 -2.15
CA GLY A 27 3.51 15.95 -1.67
C GLY A 27 1.98 15.93 -1.70
N GLY A 28 1.34 14.76 -1.91
CA GLY A 28 -0.12 14.62 -1.92
C GLY A 28 -0.79 15.10 -3.21
N LEU A 29 -0.02 15.30 -4.27
CA LEU A 29 -0.56 15.68 -5.59
C LEU A 29 -1.33 14.52 -6.20
N LEU A 30 -2.43 14.82 -6.90
CA LEU A 30 -3.20 13.84 -7.64
C LEU A 30 -3.03 14.02 -9.15
N GLU A 31 -2.49 12.99 -9.79
CA GLU A 31 -2.42 12.87 -11.25
C GLU A 31 -3.66 12.12 -11.76
N PHE A 32 -4.36 12.67 -12.75
CA PHE A 32 -5.48 11.99 -13.40
C PHE A 32 -5.09 11.50 -14.79
N LEU A 33 -5.36 10.24 -15.07
CA LEU A 33 -5.12 9.62 -16.36
C LEU A 33 -6.29 8.73 -16.79
N GLU A 34 -6.47 8.60 -18.10
CA GLU A 34 -7.41 7.64 -18.68
C GLU A 34 -6.67 6.35 -19.04
N ILE A 35 -7.28 5.22 -18.72
CA ILE A 35 -6.73 3.89 -18.97
C ILE A 35 -7.77 2.99 -19.63
N GLU A 36 -7.35 2.21 -20.62
CA GLU A 36 -8.22 1.26 -21.32
C GLU A 36 -8.48 -0.01 -20.49
N LEU A 37 -9.71 -0.53 -20.57
CA LEU A 37 -10.13 -1.78 -19.96
C LEU A 37 -9.98 -2.95 -20.95
N PRO A 38 -9.53 -4.14 -20.51
CA PRO A 38 -9.22 -4.52 -19.14
C PRO A 38 -7.86 -3.99 -18.66
N CYS A 39 -7.80 -3.49 -17.42
CA CYS A 39 -6.56 -2.99 -16.80
C CYS A 39 -6.29 -3.61 -15.42
N VAL A 40 -5.08 -3.40 -14.91
CA VAL A 40 -4.66 -3.78 -13.55
C VAL A 40 -4.37 -2.53 -12.73
N LEU A 41 -4.98 -2.43 -11.55
CA LEU A 41 -4.83 -1.27 -10.67
C LEU A 41 -4.21 -1.68 -9.33
N GLY A 42 -3.08 -1.05 -8.99
CA GLY A 42 -2.50 -1.08 -7.64
C GLY A 42 -3.16 -0.03 -6.77
N ILE A 43 -4.15 -0.47 -5.97
CA ILE A 43 -4.95 0.40 -5.10
C ILE A 43 -4.14 0.83 -3.89
N GLN A 44 -4.15 2.13 -3.60
CA GLN A 44 -3.52 2.67 -2.41
C GLN A 44 -4.50 2.77 -1.25
N THR A 45 -3.99 2.57 -0.04
CA THR A 45 -4.74 2.75 1.21
C THR A 45 -5.37 4.14 1.26
N GLY A 46 -6.65 4.22 1.64
CA GLY A 46 -7.39 5.48 1.70
C GLY A 46 -8.01 5.93 0.37
N ILE A 47 -8.12 5.05 -0.63
CA ILE A 47 -9.04 5.26 -1.77
C ILE A 47 -10.51 5.38 -1.31
N ASN A 48 -10.87 4.66 -0.24
CA ASN A 48 -12.18 4.64 0.38
C ASN A 48 -12.04 4.17 1.85
N GLU A 49 -13.15 4.21 2.57
CA GLU A 49 -13.28 3.59 3.88
C GLU A 49 -13.91 2.19 3.73
N PRO A 50 -13.18 1.10 4.02
CA PRO A 50 -13.74 -0.24 3.93
C PRO A 50 -14.96 -0.39 4.83
N ARG A 51 -16.11 -0.71 4.24
CA ARG A 51 -17.36 -0.91 4.98
C ARG A 51 -17.25 -2.10 5.93
N TYR A 52 -17.91 -2.01 7.08
CA TYR A 52 -18.11 -3.17 7.94
C TYR A 52 -18.92 -4.26 7.24
N ALA A 53 -18.56 -5.52 7.53
CA ALA A 53 -19.33 -6.66 7.06
C ALA A 53 -20.64 -6.77 7.84
N SER A 54 -21.76 -6.91 7.12
CA SER A 54 -23.05 -7.16 7.77
C SER A 54 -23.13 -8.61 8.26
N PHE A 55 -23.93 -8.88 9.30
CA PHE A 55 -24.14 -10.24 9.80
C PHE A 55 -24.61 -11.22 8.72
N LYS A 56 -25.52 -10.77 7.84
CA LYS A 56 -25.96 -11.54 6.67
C LYS A 56 -24.80 -11.82 5.72
N GLY A 57 -23.96 -10.82 5.46
CA GLY A 57 -22.78 -10.95 4.61
C GLY A 57 -21.77 -11.95 5.16
N ILE A 58 -21.52 -11.93 6.48
CA ILE A 58 -20.65 -12.89 7.16
C ILE A 58 -21.19 -14.32 7.00
N LYS A 59 -22.49 -14.54 7.27
CA LYS A 59 -23.11 -15.87 7.09
C LYS A 59 -23.08 -16.36 5.65
N GLN A 60 -23.23 -15.47 4.67
CA GLN A 60 -23.16 -15.83 3.25
C GLN A 60 -21.73 -16.16 2.83
N ALA A 61 -20.75 -15.36 3.24
CA ALA A 61 -19.34 -15.59 2.92
C ALA A 61 -18.86 -16.91 3.53
N ALA A 62 -19.23 -17.22 4.78
CA ALA A 62 -18.87 -18.47 5.44
C ALA A 62 -19.43 -19.74 4.76
N LYS A 63 -20.50 -19.61 3.95
CA LYS A 63 -21.07 -20.72 3.18
C LYS A 63 -20.51 -20.85 1.78
N LYS A 64 -19.75 -19.85 1.29
CA LYS A 64 -19.15 -19.93 -0.04
C LYS A 64 -18.01 -20.92 -0.02
N GLU A 65 -18.00 -21.83 -0.99
CA GLU A 65 -16.88 -22.71 -1.21
C GLU A 65 -15.68 -21.91 -1.68
N ILE A 66 -14.53 -22.15 -1.04
CA ILE A 66 -13.25 -21.61 -1.48
C ILE A 66 -12.66 -22.65 -2.43
N ALA A 67 -12.60 -22.33 -3.72
CA ALA A 67 -11.97 -23.17 -4.72
C ALA A 67 -10.46 -23.19 -4.51
N ILE A 68 -9.95 -24.21 -3.81
CA ILE A 68 -8.52 -24.43 -3.63
C ILE A 68 -7.95 -24.93 -4.94
N LYS A 69 -6.94 -24.23 -5.47
CA LYS A 69 -6.22 -24.59 -6.68
C LYS A 69 -4.74 -24.74 -6.38
N SER A 70 -4.15 -25.83 -6.84
CA SER A 70 -2.69 -26.02 -6.90
C SER A 70 -2.10 -25.32 -8.12
N ALA A 71 -0.76 -25.22 -8.17
CA ALA A 71 -0.05 -24.75 -9.37
C ALA A 71 -0.35 -25.65 -10.59
N ALA A 72 -0.47 -26.96 -10.39
CA ALA A 72 -0.81 -27.92 -11.43
C ALA A 72 -2.22 -27.69 -11.99
N ASP A 73 -3.19 -27.35 -11.14
CA ASP A 73 -4.57 -27.02 -11.57
C ASP A 73 -4.62 -25.75 -12.45
N LEU A 74 -3.57 -24.93 -12.41
CA LEU A 74 -3.40 -23.72 -13.20
C LEU A 74 -2.46 -23.91 -14.41
N GLY A 75 -1.90 -25.11 -14.59
CA GLY A 75 -0.96 -25.42 -15.67
C GLY A 75 0.40 -24.72 -15.53
N LEU A 76 0.81 -24.36 -14.31
CA LEU A 76 2.08 -23.70 -14.04
C LEU A 76 3.20 -24.73 -13.81
N ASP A 77 4.38 -24.46 -14.36
CA ASP A 77 5.55 -25.28 -14.13
C ASP A 77 6.10 -25.05 -12.71
N PRO A 78 6.42 -26.11 -11.93
CA PRO A 78 7.00 -25.96 -10.59
C PRO A 78 8.30 -25.14 -10.53
N SER A 79 9.05 -25.08 -11.62
CA SER A 79 10.29 -24.28 -11.72
C SER A 79 10.03 -22.78 -11.90
N GLU A 80 8.80 -22.37 -12.25
CA GLU A 80 8.42 -20.97 -12.43
C GLU A 80 7.75 -20.36 -11.19
N VAL A 81 7.54 -21.15 -10.12
CA VAL A 81 6.83 -20.72 -8.91
C VAL A 81 7.63 -21.01 -7.64
N GLY A 82 7.32 -20.29 -6.56
CA GLY A 82 8.00 -20.44 -5.28
C GLY A 82 9.46 -19.95 -5.33
N GLU A 83 10.33 -20.57 -4.53
CA GLU A 83 11.75 -20.21 -4.47
C GLU A 83 12.48 -20.53 -5.78
N ALA A 84 12.14 -21.65 -6.43
CA ALA A 84 12.75 -22.07 -7.68
C ALA A 84 12.51 -21.07 -8.83
N GLY A 85 11.33 -20.46 -8.88
CA GLY A 85 10.99 -19.44 -9.87
C GLY A 85 11.38 -18.01 -9.49
N SER A 86 11.89 -17.77 -8.28
CA SER A 86 12.24 -16.44 -7.82
C SER A 86 13.56 -15.98 -8.41
N TRP A 87 13.59 -14.76 -8.96
CA TRP A 87 14.83 -14.12 -9.42
C TRP A 87 15.69 -13.57 -8.28
N ALA A 88 15.14 -13.49 -7.07
CA ALA A 88 15.83 -13.00 -5.88
C ALA A 88 15.86 -14.08 -4.80
N VAL A 89 17.03 -14.25 -4.17
CA VAL A 89 17.24 -15.17 -3.05
C VAL A 89 17.56 -14.36 -1.81
N LEU A 90 16.87 -14.64 -0.70
CA LEU A 90 17.15 -14.02 0.59
C LEU A 90 18.40 -14.67 1.20
N GLU A 91 19.53 -13.99 1.16
CA GLU A 91 20.77 -14.51 1.77
C GLU A 91 20.80 -14.33 3.28
N LYS A 92 20.42 -13.13 3.76
CA LYS A 92 20.47 -12.79 5.18
C LYS A 92 19.44 -11.72 5.51
N PHE A 93 18.70 -11.93 6.58
CA PHE A 93 17.83 -10.93 7.19
C PHE A 93 18.37 -10.59 8.58
N THR A 94 18.69 -9.31 8.82
CA THR A 94 19.14 -8.83 10.14
C THR A 94 18.28 -7.62 10.51
N PRO A 95 17.68 -7.58 11.71
CA PRO A 95 16.98 -6.39 12.18
C PRO A 95 17.89 -5.17 12.16
N PRO A 96 17.37 -3.96 11.85
CA PRO A 96 18.16 -2.75 11.96
C PRO A 96 18.64 -2.58 13.40
N VAL A 97 19.90 -2.15 13.56
CA VAL A 97 20.44 -1.85 14.89
C VAL A 97 19.64 -0.66 15.44
N VAL A 98 19.08 -0.82 16.64
CA VAL A 98 18.40 0.28 17.33
C VAL A 98 19.42 1.39 17.54
N GLY A 99 19.18 2.57 16.95
CA GLY A 99 20.06 3.72 17.08
C GLY A 99 20.07 4.29 18.50
N GLU A 100 20.77 5.40 18.69
CA GLU A 100 20.73 6.15 19.96
C GLU A 100 19.26 6.47 20.31
N MET A 101 18.89 6.15 21.56
CA MET A 101 17.55 6.43 22.08
C MET A 101 17.25 7.92 21.97
N ALA A 102 16.00 8.27 21.66
CA ALA A 102 15.56 9.66 21.62
C ALA A 102 15.91 10.38 22.93
N GLU A 103 16.39 11.63 22.83
CA GLU A 103 16.60 12.47 23.99
C GLU A 103 15.24 12.90 24.55
N ILE A 104 14.98 12.56 25.82
CA ILE A 104 13.79 13.04 26.52
C ILE A 104 14.11 14.42 27.08
N LEU A 105 13.40 15.43 26.59
CA LEU A 105 13.52 16.79 27.11
C LEU A 105 12.71 16.91 28.41
N GLU A 106 13.41 17.13 29.51
CA GLU A 106 12.81 17.42 30.82
C GLU A 106 12.76 18.92 31.09
N GLY A 107 11.71 19.36 31.80
CA GLY A 107 11.52 20.75 32.23
C GLY A 107 10.07 21.22 32.13
N ASP A 108 9.86 22.51 32.37
CA ASP A 108 8.57 23.15 32.19
C ASP A 108 8.20 23.24 30.69
N PRO A 109 6.90 23.38 30.34
CA PRO A 109 6.45 23.42 28.95
C PRO A 109 7.14 24.49 28.10
N GLU A 110 7.44 25.65 28.70
CA GLU A 110 8.04 26.80 28.01
C GLU A 110 9.52 26.53 27.67
N GLU A 111 10.27 25.93 28.60
CA GLU A 111 11.68 25.56 28.39
C GLU A 111 11.81 24.43 27.38
N THR A 112 10.92 23.44 27.46
CA THR A 112 10.92 22.28 26.58
C THR A 112 10.58 22.68 25.14
N ALA A 113 9.62 23.59 24.95
CA ALA A 113 9.29 24.13 23.64
C ALA A 113 10.46 24.92 23.02
N ALA A 114 11.17 25.73 23.82
CA ALA A 114 12.34 26.47 23.35
C ALA A 114 13.50 25.54 22.94
N LYS A 115 13.79 24.51 23.76
CA LYS A 115 14.79 23.47 23.44
C LYS A 115 14.43 22.72 22.16
N LEU A 116 13.17 22.31 22.01
CA LEU A 116 12.69 21.62 20.80
C LEU A 116 12.86 22.51 19.55
N ALA A 117 12.45 23.78 19.63
CA ALA A 117 12.59 24.71 18.50
C ALA A 117 14.05 24.92 18.10
N ALA A 118 14.96 24.99 19.07
CA ALA A 118 16.40 25.08 18.81
C ALA A 118 16.94 23.82 18.11
N ILE A 119 16.60 22.62 18.61
CA ILE A 119 17.02 21.34 18.02
C ILE A 119 16.50 21.21 16.58
N LEU A 120 15.24 21.57 16.35
CA LEU A 120 14.61 21.50 15.04
C LEU A 120 15.30 22.43 14.02
N LYS A 121 15.67 23.64 14.44
CA LYS A 121 16.43 24.59 13.61
C LYS A 121 17.85 24.11 13.33
N GLU A 122 18.54 23.57 14.35
CA GLU A 122 19.90 23.03 14.22
C GLU A 122 19.95 21.85 13.24
N LYS A 123 18.92 20.99 13.28
CA LYS A 123 18.82 19.83 12.38
C LYS A 123 18.25 20.14 11.00
N GLY A 124 17.91 21.41 10.71
CA GLY A 124 17.41 21.85 9.40
C GLY A 124 16.04 21.26 9.03
N LEU A 125 15.24 20.90 10.03
CA LEU A 125 13.89 20.38 9.85
C LEU A 125 12.85 21.52 9.74
N VAL A 126 13.25 22.76 10.05
CA VAL A 126 12.45 24.01 10.01
C VAL A 126 13.38 25.20 9.78
#